data_AF-A0A0D6ATM5-F1
#
_entry.id   AF-A0A0D6ATM5-F1
#
_cell.length_a   1.000
_cell.length_b   1.000
_cell.length_c   1.000
_cell.angle_alpha   90.00
_cell.angle_beta   90.00
_cell.angle_gamma   90.00
#
_symmetry.space_group_name_H-M   'P 1'
#
loop_
_entity.id
_entity.type
_entity.pdbx_description
1 polymer ?
#
loop_
_entity_poly.entity_id
_entity_poly.type
_entity_poly.pdbx_seq_one_letter_code
_entity_poly.pdbx_strand_id
1 'polypeptide(L)'
;MQGWRLNNKMKYEEIAANEKGWLLCESVDLWLAPWEGVMKRQTAHWLRFYDKNENLVLLPSEEAQQEAQLAQQEAQLAQEKYERLATRLRELGENPQDYL
;
A
#
# COMPACT_ATOMS: atom_id res chain seq x y z
N MET A 1 24.62 6.95 -10.37
CA MET A 1 23.47 6.94 -11.30
C MET A 1 23.07 8.38 -11.53
N GLN A 2 22.82 8.78 -12.79
CA GLN A 2 22.28 10.10 -13.11
C GLN A 2 20.78 9.93 -13.33
N GLY A 3 19.99 10.81 -12.72
CA GLY A 3 18.54 10.81 -12.86
C GLY A 3 18.07 12.13 -13.46
N TRP A 4 17.06 12.08 -14.31
CA TRP A 4 16.46 13.28 -14.88
C TRP A 4 14.98 13.34 -14.53
N ARG A 5 14.53 14.46 -13.97
CA ARG A 5 13.10 14.75 -13.80
C ARG A 5 12.61 15.61 -14.95
N LEU A 6 11.41 15.33 -15.44
CA LEU A 6 10.71 16.22 -16.35
C LEU A 6 10.03 17.32 -15.51
N ASN A 7 10.49 18.56 -15.65
CA ASN A 7 9.87 19.69 -14.95
C ASN A 7 8.60 20.18 -15.71
N ASN A 8 7.83 21.08 -15.09
CA ASN A 8 6.62 21.67 -15.70
C ASN A 8 6.87 22.47 -16.99
N LYS A 9 8.14 22.66 -17.39
CA LYS A 9 8.54 23.30 -18.66
C LYS A 9 8.92 22.25 -19.72
N MET A 10 8.59 20.98 -19.51
CA MET A 10 8.98 19.85 -20.37
C MET A 10 10.51 19.74 -20.57
N LYS A 11 11.31 20.21 -19.60
CA LYS A 11 12.76 20.09 -19.62
C LYS A 11 13.21 19.03 -18.62
N TYR A 12 14.22 18.28 -19.02
CA TYR A 12 14.91 17.34 -18.16
C TYR A 12 15.87 18.10 -17.25
N GLU A 13 15.59 18.12 -15.95
CA GLU A 13 16.51 18.61 -14.91
C GLU A 13 17.20 17.41 -14.26
N GLU A 14 18.52 17.51 -14.10
CA GLU A 14 19.29 16.50 -13.40
C GLU A 14 18.94 16.53 -11.90
N ILE A 15 18.66 15.35 -11.34
CA ILE A 15 18.42 15.17 -9.93
C ILE A 15 19.75 14.76 -9.30
N ALA A 16 20.21 15.53 -8.32
CA ALA A 16 21.39 15.17 -7.55
C ALA A 16 21.07 13.91 -6.71
N ALA A 17 21.86 12.86 -6.90
CA ALA A 17 21.76 11.68 -6.06
C ALA A 17 22.34 11.98 -4.67
N ASN A 18 21.72 11.42 -3.61
CA ASN A 18 22.30 11.42 -2.28
C ASN A 18 23.52 10.48 -2.20
N GLU A 19 24.16 10.41 -1.03
CA GLU A 19 25.33 9.56 -0.78
C GLU A 19 25.07 8.05 -1.03
N LYS A 20 23.82 7.60 -0.92
CA LYS A 20 23.39 6.21 -1.23
C LYS A 20 23.05 6.00 -2.71
N GLY A 21 23.13 7.04 -3.55
CA GLY A 21 22.75 7.00 -4.96
C GLY A 21 21.25 7.17 -5.22
N TRP A 22 20.48 7.66 -4.24
CA TRP A 22 19.03 7.88 -4.38
C TRP A 22 18.73 9.28 -4.88
N LEU A 23 17.73 9.40 -5.73
CA LEU A 23 17.36 10.66 -6.36
C LEU A 23 16.13 11.24 -5.65
N LEU A 24 16.24 12.41 -5.03
CA LEU A 24 15.09 13.06 -4.39
C LEU A 24 14.20 13.72 -5.44
N CYS A 25 12.93 13.34 -5.49
CA CYS A 25 11.92 14.01 -6.30
C CYS A 25 11.18 15.05 -5.45
N GLU A 26 11.65 16.30 -5.46
CA GLU A 26 11.04 17.40 -4.69
C GLU A 26 9.56 17.65 -5.02
N SER A 27 9.11 17.33 -6.24
CA SER A 27 7.71 17.53 -6.66
C SER A 27 6.71 16.65 -5.90
N VAL A 28 7.16 15.50 -5.41
CA VAL A 28 6.34 14.53 -4.66
C VAL A 28 6.89 14.24 -3.27
N ASP A 29 8.04 14.85 -2.91
CA ASP A 29 8.80 14.59 -1.68
C ASP A 29 9.13 13.10 -1.46
N LEU A 30 9.43 12.40 -2.56
CA LEU A 30 9.76 10.96 -2.56
C LEU A 30 11.17 10.72 -3.11
N TRP A 31 11.84 9.73 -2.56
CA TRP A 31 13.13 9.23 -3.01
C TRP A 31 12.97 8.21 -4.13
N LEU A 32 13.93 8.16 -5.05
CA LEU A 32 13.99 7.20 -6.14
C LEU A 32 15.23 6.34 -5.96
N ALA A 33 15.07 5.04 -5.78
CA ALA A 33 16.19 4.14 -5.59
C ALA A 33 16.05 2.87 -6.43
N PRO A 34 17.16 2.21 -6.78
CA PRO A 34 17.12 0.91 -7.42
C PRO A 34 16.55 -0.12 -6.44
N TRP A 35 15.52 -0.83 -6.89
CA TRP A 35 14.87 -1.94 -6.20
C TRP A 35 15.04 -3.20 -7.05
N GLU A 36 15.60 -4.25 -6.45
CA GLU A 36 15.73 -5.54 -7.09
C GLU A 36 14.43 -6.34 -6.94
N GLY A 37 13.84 -6.75 -8.06
CA GLY A 37 12.68 -7.63 -8.01
C GLY A 37 12.06 -7.92 -9.37
N VAL A 38 10.87 -8.51 -9.34
CA VAL A 38 10.17 -8.99 -10.54
C VAL A 38 9.08 -7.99 -10.93
N MET A 39 9.27 -7.27 -12.04
CA MET A 39 8.22 -6.45 -12.65
C MET A 39 7.97 -6.90 -14.08
N LYS A 40 6.70 -6.95 -14.50
CA LYS A 40 6.28 -7.39 -15.84
C LYS A 40 6.93 -8.72 -16.27
N ARG A 41 7.06 -9.68 -15.34
CA ARG A 41 7.69 -11.00 -15.54
C ARG A 41 9.20 -10.94 -15.87
N GLN A 42 9.87 -9.84 -15.57
CA GLN A 42 11.31 -9.68 -15.70
C GLN A 42 11.93 -9.35 -14.34
N THR A 43 12.87 -10.19 -13.93
CA THR A 43 13.71 -9.94 -12.75
C THR A 43 14.83 -8.99 -13.16
N ALA A 44 14.84 -7.78 -12.60
CA ALA A 44 15.85 -6.79 -12.89
C ALA A 44 15.97 -5.78 -11.73
N HIS A 45 16.95 -4.90 -11.84
CA HIS A 45 17.05 -3.71 -10.99
C HIS A 45 16.09 -2.66 -11.55
N TRP A 46 14.91 -2.56 -10.94
CA TRP A 46 13.89 -1.57 -11.29
C TRP A 46 14.10 -0.30 -10.51
N LEU A 47 13.57 0.81 -11.00
CA LEU A 47 13.52 2.05 -10.25
C LEU A 47 12.21 2.10 -9.48
N ARG A 48 12.25 2.34 -8.16
CA ARG A 48 11.04 2.46 -7.33
C ARG A 48 11.10 3.69 -6.44
N PHE A 49 9.91 4.17 -6.05
CA PHE A 49 9.74 5.30 -5.15
C PHE A 49 9.80 4.85 -3.70
N TYR A 50 10.47 5.62 -2.86
CA TYR A 50 10.68 5.42 -1.44
C TYR A 50 10.25 6.69 -0.69
N ASP A 51 9.67 6.54 0.48
CA ASP A 51 9.33 7.66 1.35
C ASP A 51 10.59 8.17 2.09
N LYS A 52 10.42 9.25 2.85
CA LYS A 52 11.46 9.82 3.71
C LYS A 52 11.99 8.89 4.81
N ASN A 53 11.26 7.82 5.11
CA ASN A 53 11.62 6.80 6.09
C ASN A 53 12.28 5.57 5.43
N GLU A 54 12.69 5.66 4.17
CA GLU A 54 13.28 4.54 3.41
C GLU A 54 12.28 3.40 3.14
N ASN A 55 10.97 3.64 3.31
CA ASN A 55 9.93 2.67 3.01
C ASN A 55 9.51 2.77 1.56
N LEU A 56 9.25 1.63 0.95
CA LEU A 56 8.77 1.56 -0.41
C LEU A 56 7.38 2.18 -0.53
N VAL A 57 7.22 3.18 -1.39
CA VAL A 57 5.91 3.77 -1.66
C VAL A 57 5.12 2.77 -2.47
N LEU A 58 4.12 2.18 -1.81
CA LEU A 58 3.16 1.30 -2.45
C LEU A 58 2.31 2.12 -3.43
N LEU A 59 1.99 1.51 -4.56
CA LEU A 59 1.09 2.12 -5.53
C LEU A 59 -0.31 2.25 -4.91
N PRO A 60 -1.15 3.21 -5.35
CA PRO A 60 -2.55 3.30 -4.90
C PRO A 60 -3.32 1.99 -5.06
N SER A 61 -2.96 1.17 -6.07
CA SER A 61 -3.50 -0.18 -6.25
C SER A 61 -3.09 -1.16 -5.16
N GLU A 62 -1.86 -1.06 -4.64
CA GLU A 62 -1.36 -1.89 -3.54
C GLU A 62 -2.00 -1.44 -2.21
N GLU A 63 -2.20 -0.14 -2.01
CA GLU A 63 -2.91 0.42 -0.85
C GLU A 63 -4.38 -0.03 -0.82
N ALA A 64 -5.09 0.07 -1.96
CA ALA A 64 -6.47 -0.39 -2.08
C ALA A 64 -6.63 -1.90 -1.82
N GLN A 65 -5.63 -2.71 -2.21
CA GLN A 65 -5.63 -4.15 -1.90
C GLN A 65 -5.46 -4.42 -0.41
N GLN A 66 -4.59 -3.67 0.26
CA GLN A 66 -4.38 -3.80 1.70
C GLN A 66 -5.62 -3.36 2.48
N GLU A 67 -6.25 -2.25 2.10
CA GLU A 67 -7.51 -1.82 2.71
C GLU A 67 -8.64 -2.83 2.49
N ALA A 68 -8.76 -3.39 1.28
CA ALA A 68 -9.75 -4.43 0.99
C ALA A 68 -9.52 -5.69 1.85
N GLN A 69 -8.26 -6.08 2.06
CA GLN A 69 -7.92 -7.22 2.89
C GLN A 69 -8.23 -6.97 4.37
N LEU A 70 -7.96 -5.77 4.87
CA LEU A 70 -8.32 -5.35 6.23
C LEU A 70 -9.85 -5.34 6.42
N ALA A 71 -10.59 -4.71 5.49
CA ALA A 71 -12.04 -4.67 5.53
C ALA A 71 -12.67 -6.07 5.48
N GLN A 72 -12.09 -7.00 4.71
CA GLN A 72 -12.56 -8.37 4.64
C GLN A 72 -12.34 -9.13 5.95
N GLN A 73 -11.19 -8.92 6.59
CA GLN A 73 -10.88 -9.51 7.89
C GLN A 73 -11.80 -8.97 9.00
N GLU A 74 -12.07 -7.66 9.01
CA GLU A 74 -13.03 -7.07 9.94
C GLU A 74 -14.45 -7.59 9.73
N ALA A 75 -14.88 -7.75 8.48
CA ALA A 75 -16.19 -8.31 8.16
C ALA A 75 -16.32 -9.77 8.63
N GLN A 76 -15.27 -10.58 8.46
CA GLN A 76 -15.24 -11.96 8.98
C GLN A 76 -15.33 -11.98 10.51
N LEU A 77 -14.54 -11.16 11.20
CA LEU A 77 -14.59 -11.07 12.67
C LEU A 77 -15.95 -10.58 13.18
N ALA A 78 -16.60 -9.66 12.46
CA ALA A 78 -17.94 -9.19 12.78
C ALA A 78 -18.98 -10.30 12.60
N GLN A 79 -18.89 -11.08 11.51
CA GLN A 79 -19.77 -12.22 11.28
C GLN A 79 -19.60 -13.31 12.34
N GLU A 80 -18.36 -13.68 12.69
CA GLU A 80 -18.12 -14.67 13.75
C GLU A 80 -18.69 -14.21 15.10
N LYS A 81 -18.54 -12.92 15.44
CA LYS A 81 -19.13 -12.36 16.66
C LYS A 81 -20.66 -12.42 16.61
N TYR A 82 -21.25 -12.06 15.47
CA TYR A 82 -22.69 -12.14 15.28
C TYR A 82 -23.19 -13.59 15.43
N GLU A 83 -22.53 -14.56 14.82
CA GLU A 83 -22.89 -15.98 14.93
C GLU A 83 -22.78 -16.51 16.36
N ARG A 84 -21.71 -16.14 17.09
CA ARG A 84 -21.56 -16.50 18.51
C ARG A 84 -22.67 -15.89 19.37
N LEU A 85 -22.98 -14.62 19.16
CA LEU A 85 -24.06 -13.94 19.89
C LEU A 85 -25.42 -14.55 19.55
N ALA A 86 -25.70 -14.80 18.28
CA ALA A 86 -26.92 -15.44 17.80
C ALA A 86 -27.07 -16.88 18.33
N THR A 87 -25.96 -17.61 18.49
CA THR A 87 -25.97 -18.94 19.11
C THR A 87 -26.31 -18.82 20.60
N ARG A 88 -25.67 -17.90 21.32
CA ARG A 88 -25.92 -17.69 22.75
C ARG A 88 -27.34 -17.18 23.06
N LEU A 89 -27.89 -16.34 22.19
CA LEU A 89 -29.29 -15.89 22.26
C LEU A 89 -30.26 -17.06 22.04
N ARG A 90 -30.00 -17.92 21.05
CA ARG A 90 -30.78 -19.16 20.83
C ARG A 90 -30.72 -20.12 22.02
N GLU A 91 -29.55 -20.26 22.67
CA GLU A 91 -29.39 -21.05 23.90
C GLU A 91 -30.21 -20.49 25.07
N LEU A 92 -30.40 -19.16 25.12
CA LEU A 92 -31.23 -18.46 26.09
C LEU A 92 -32.73 -18.51 25.75
N GLY A 93 -33.10 -19.10 24.60
CA GLY A 93 -34.49 -19.20 24.14
C GLY A 93 -35.02 -17.96 23.43
N GLU A 94 -34.17 -16.97 23.14
CA GLU A 94 -34.50 -15.78 22.36
C GLU A 94 -34.09 -15.95 20.89
N ASN A 95 -34.91 -15.47 19.96
CA ASN A 95 -34.65 -15.62 18.54
C ASN A 95 -33.82 -14.42 18.02
N PRO A 96 -32.59 -14.62 17.51
CA PRO A 96 -31.70 -13.52 17.10
C PRO A 96 -32.25 -12.68 15.93
N GLN A 97 -33.23 -13.22 15.19
CA GLN A 97 -33.88 -12.56 14.06
C GLN A 97 -34.91 -11.49 14.49
N ASP A 98 -35.31 -11.46 15.76
CA ASP A 98 -36.24 -10.44 16.27
C ASP A 98 -35.56 -9.08 16.55
N TYR A 99 -34.22 -9.02 16.46
CA TYR A 99 -33.40 -7.83 16.75
C TYR A 99 -32.66 -7.26 15.51
N LEU A 100 -32.96 -7.76 14.31
CA LEU A 100 -32.49 -7.24 13.01
C LEU A 100 -33.52 -6.30 12.39
#